data_AF-A0A961CE42-F1
#
_entry.id   AF-A0A961CE42-F1
#
_cell.length_a   1.000
_cell.length_b   1.000
_cell.length_c   1.000
_cell.angle_alpha   90.00
_cell.angle_beta   90.00
_cell.angle_gamma   90.00
#
_symmetry.space_group_name_H-M   'P 1'
#
loop_
_entity.id
_entity.type
_entity.pdbx_description
1 polymer ?
#
loop_
_entity_poly.entity_id
_entity_poly.type
_entity_poly.pdbx_seq_one_letter_code
_entity_poly.pdbx_strand_id
1 'polypeptide(L)'
;MTTTDAPLVYNPYDATTNRNPFPVYARLRREAPVYRNEDLGFYALSKHDDVLAALHDTEVFCSRHGITLEPRSPLPLLLTMDPPEHTDMRSLISRGFTPRRVAAMEEQMRALSRKHLDRFRDAGT
;
A
#
# COMPACT_ATOMS: atom_id res chain seq x y z
N MET A 1 -14.08 -25.90 -13.50
CA MET A 1 -14.66 -26.09 -12.16
C MET A 1 -13.48 -26.25 -11.20
N THR A 2 -12.93 -25.14 -10.72
CA THR A 2 -11.67 -25.12 -9.98
C THR A 2 -11.97 -25.10 -8.49
N THR A 3 -11.63 -26.22 -7.86
CA THR A 3 -11.69 -26.62 -6.45
C THR A 3 -11.76 -25.47 -5.43
N THR A 4 -12.95 -25.30 -4.81
CA THR A 4 -13.22 -24.44 -3.64
C THR A 4 -12.70 -25.04 -2.32
N ASP A 5 -12.04 -26.20 -2.36
CA ASP A 5 -11.80 -27.04 -1.18
C ASP A 5 -10.49 -26.75 -0.41
N ALA A 6 -9.62 -25.87 -0.93
CA ALA A 6 -8.39 -25.52 -0.20
C ALA A 6 -8.70 -24.54 0.94
N PRO A 7 -8.10 -24.71 2.14
CA PRO A 7 -8.29 -23.79 3.26
C PRO A 7 -7.90 -22.37 2.86
N LEU A 8 -8.69 -21.37 3.30
CA LEU A 8 -8.41 -19.96 3.04
C LEU A 8 -7.31 -19.50 3.99
N VAL A 9 -6.08 -19.44 3.47
CA VAL A 9 -4.92 -18.91 4.20
C VAL A 9 -4.38 -17.70 3.43
N TYR A 10 -4.36 -16.54 4.08
CA TYR A 10 -3.73 -15.35 3.52
C TYR A 10 -2.44 -15.03 4.27
N ASN A 11 -1.32 -15.11 3.54
CA ASN A 11 0.01 -14.70 4.02
C ASN A 11 0.59 -13.66 3.04
N PRO A 12 0.80 -12.40 3.47
CA PRO A 12 1.35 -11.34 2.60
C PRO A 12 2.83 -11.55 2.24
N TYR A 13 3.53 -12.50 2.88
CA TYR A 13 4.92 -12.84 2.58
C TYR A 13 5.07 -14.04 1.65
N ASP A 14 3.97 -14.74 1.33
CA ASP A 14 4.03 -15.86 0.39
C ASP A 14 4.25 -15.36 -1.04
N ALA A 15 5.35 -15.81 -1.66
CA ALA A 15 5.75 -15.38 -3.00
C ALA A 15 4.73 -15.77 -4.08
N THR A 16 4.03 -16.89 -3.90
CA THR A 16 3.02 -17.38 -4.85
C THR A 16 1.80 -16.46 -4.82
N THR A 17 1.32 -16.15 -3.62
CA THR A 17 0.23 -15.21 -3.37
C THR A 17 0.59 -13.81 -3.88
N ASN A 18 1.79 -13.32 -3.60
CA ASN A 18 2.23 -11.99 -4.07
C ASN A 18 2.31 -11.89 -5.60
N ARG A 19 2.65 -12.98 -6.29
CA ARG A 19 2.69 -13.01 -7.76
C ARG A 19 1.28 -12.95 -8.38
N ASN A 20 0.29 -13.53 -7.72
CA ASN A 20 -1.11 -13.48 -8.17
C ASN A 20 -2.09 -13.44 -6.98
N PRO A 21 -2.31 -12.26 -6.38
CA PRO A 21 -3.07 -12.15 -5.14
C PRO A 21 -4.58 -12.14 -5.34
N PHE A 22 -5.05 -11.84 -6.56
CA PHE A 22 -6.47 -11.61 -6.85
C PHE A 22 -7.39 -12.79 -6.51
N PRO A 23 -7.01 -14.07 -6.76
CA PRO A 23 -7.82 -15.21 -6.35
C PRO A 23 -8.02 -15.28 -4.82
N VAL A 24 -6.96 -15.04 -4.05
CA VAL A 24 -7.02 -15.03 -2.57
C VAL A 24 -7.87 -13.86 -2.09
N TYR A 25 -7.68 -12.66 -2.64
CA TYR A 25 -8.48 -11.49 -2.29
C TYR A 25 -9.97 -11.67 -2.62
N ALA A 26 -10.30 -12.35 -3.74
CA ALA A 26 -11.68 -12.66 -4.09
C ALA A 26 -12.33 -13.60 -3.07
N ARG A 27 -11.58 -14.58 -2.54
CA ARG A 27 -12.04 -15.44 -1.46
C ARG A 27 -12.19 -14.68 -0.14
N LEU A 28 -11.20 -13.88 0.27
CA LEU A 28 -11.30 -13.02 1.46
C LEU A 28 -12.59 -12.18 1.41
N ARG A 29 -12.83 -11.48 0.30
CA ARG A 29 -14.05 -10.66 0.14
C ARG A 29 -15.36 -11.45 0.22
N ARG A 30 -15.37 -12.74 -0.13
CA ARG A 30 -16.60 -13.54 -0.19
C ARG A 30 -16.83 -14.35 1.09
N GLU A 31 -15.77 -14.94 1.62
CA GLU A 31 -15.81 -15.96 2.67
C GLU A 31 -15.42 -15.38 4.05
N ALA A 32 -14.48 -14.44 4.10
CA ALA A 32 -13.94 -13.88 5.35
C ALA A 32 -13.57 -12.39 5.16
N PRO A 33 -14.57 -11.49 5.05
CA PRO A 33 -14.32 -10.08 4.73
C PRO A 33 -13.47 -9.36 5.78
N VAL A 34 -13.59 -9.80 7.04
CA VAL A 34 -12.69 -9.52 8.16
C VAL A 34 -11.97 -10.82 8.51
N TYR A 35 -10.80 -11.03 7.92
CA TYR A 35 -10.02 -12.26 8.09
C TYR A 35 -9.03 -12.11 9.25
N ARG A 36 -8.97 -13.12 10.12
CA ARG A 36 -7.98 -13.20 11.20
C ARG A 36 -6.87 -14.17 10.81
N ASN A 37 -5.62 -13.69 10.81
CA ASN A 37 -4.44 -14.53 10.71
C ASN A 37 -3.87 -14.72 12.13
N GLU A 38 -3.96 -15.93 12.68
CA GLU A 38 -3.41 -16.20 14.02
C GLU A 38 -1.88 -16.35 14.03
N ASP A 39 -1.31 -16.94 12.98
CA ASP A 39 0.15 -17.19 12.90
C ASP A 39 0.95 -15.88 12.87
N LEU A 40 0.44 -14.87 12.16
CA LEU A 40 1.05 -13.55 12.03
C LEU A 40 0.35 -12.49 12.89
N GLY A 41 -0.69 -12.87 13.64
CA GLY A 41 -1.33 -12.03 14.65
C GLY A 41 -2.10 -10.80 14.15
N PHE A 42 -2.57 -10.76 12.90
CA PHE A 42 -3.23 -9.57 12.32
C PHE A 42 -4.65 -9.82 11.81
N TYR A 43 -5.37 -8.74 11.54
CA TYR A 43 -6.66 -8.75 10.83
C TYR A 43 -6.51 -8.13 9.44
N ALA A 44 -7.17 -8.71 8.43
CA ALA A 44 -7.28 -8.14 7.08
C ALA A 44 -8.73 -7.76 6.77
N LEU A 45 -8.92 -6.49 6.44
CA LEU A 45 -10.14 -5.99 5.81
C LEU A 45 -10.00 -6.11 4.29
N SER A 46 -11.02 -6.64 3.63
CA SER A 46 -10.94 -6.92 2.19
C SER A 46 -12.06 -6.32 1.36
N LYS A 47 -13.19 -5.93 1.97
CA LYS A 47 -14.25 -5.18 1.28
C LYS A 47 -13.82 -3.73 1.12
N HIS A 48 -14.20 -3.15 -0.02
CA HIS A 48 -13.92 -1.75 -0.32
C HIS A 48 -14.44 -0.82 0.78
N ASP A 49 -15.71 -0.99 1.17
CA ASP A 49 -16.37 -0.08 2.12
C ASP A 49 -15.75 -0.16 3.52
N ASP A 50 -15.41 -1.36 3.98
CA ASP A 50 -14.72 -1.57 5.26
C ASP A 50 -13.33 -0.92 5.26
N VAL A 51 -12.57 -1.10 4.18
CA VAL A 51 -11.23 -0.50 4.02
C VAL A 51 -11.33 1.03 3.96
N LEU A 52 -12.29 1.57 3.23
CA LEU A 52 -12.47 3.01 3.09
C LEU A 52 -12.91 3.66 4.41
N ALA A 53 -13.82 3.01 5.15
CA ALA A 53 -14.23 3.45 6.47
C ALA A 53 -13.04 3.46 7.45
N ALA A 54 -12.28 2.36 7.50
CA ALA A 54 -11.09 2.27 8.34
C ALA A 54 -10.01 3.30 7.97
N LEU A 55 -9.82 3.57 6.67
CA LEU A 55 -8.86 4.56 6.19
C LEU A 55 -9.20 5.98 6.67
N HIS A 56 -10.48 6.30 6.86
CA HIS A 56 -10.93 7.63 7.28
C HIS A 56 -11.04 7.78 8.80
N ASP A 57 -11.25 6.68 9.54
CA ASP A 57 -11.32 6.69 11.00
C ASP A 57 -9.93 6.49 11.63
N THR A 58 -9.15 7.57 11.65
CA THR A 58 -7.79 7.57 12.21
C THR A 58 -7.75 7.51 13.74
N GLU A 59 -8.88 7.71 14.42
CA GLU A 59 -8.96 7.56 15.87
C GLU A 59 -8.94 6.08 16.26
N VAL A 60 -9.72 5.26 15.54
CA VAL A 60 -9.76 3.80 15.74
C VAL A 60 -8.61 3.10 15.02
N PHE A 61 -8.33 3.46 13.76
CA PHE A 61 -7.30 2.84 12.92
C PHE A 61 -6.09 3.76 12.77
N CYS A 62 -5.35 3.91 13.86
CA CYS A 62 -4.23 4.84 13.95
C CYS A 62 -2.95 4.31 13.29
N SER A 63 -2.12 5.22 12.78
CA SER A 63 -0.84 4.91 12.13
C SER A 63 0.39 5.07 13.06
N ARG A 64 0.24 5.73 14.22
CA ARG A 64 1.36 5.98 15.16
C ARG A 64 2.03 4.72 15.73
N HIS A 65 1.35 3.57 15.69
CA HIS A 65 1.89 2.29 16.18
C HIS A 65 2.55 1.45 15.07
N GLY A 66 2.52 1.90 13.82
CA GLY A 66 3.09 1.21 12.66
C GLY A 66 2.07 1.08 11.52
N ILE A 67 2.58 0.96 10.30
CA ILE A 67 1.79 0.78 9.06
C ILE A 67 2.10 -0.54 8.34
N THR A 68 2.93 -1.38 8.96
CA THR A 68 3.37 -2.68 8.48
C THR A 68 3.24 -3.70 9.61
N LEU A 69 3.37 -4.99 9.32
CA LEU A 69 3.31 -6.04 10.36
C LEU A 69 4.61 -6.12 11.17
N GLU A 70 5.71 -5.64 10.60
CA GLU A 70 7.01 -5.53 11.22
C GLU A 70 7.03 -4.41 12.29
N PRO A 71 7.92 -4.51 13.29
CA PRO A 71 8.09 -3.46 14.29
C PRO A 71 8.34 -2.08 13.67
N ARG A 72 7.68 -1.06 14.22
CA ARG A 72 7.79 0.32 13.75
C ARG A 72 9.24 0.81 13.77
N SER A 73 9.64 1.51 12.70
CA SER A 73 10.88 2.28 12.69
C SER A 73 10.88 3.36 13.78
N PRO A 74 12.00 3.58 14.50
CA PRO A 74 12.07 4.62 15.53
C PRO A 74 12.09 6.04 14.94
N LEU A 75 12.26 6.19 13.63
CA LEU A 75 12.29 7.50 12.98
C LEU A 75 10.87 8.06 12.81
N PRO A 76 10.63 9.34 13.19
CA PRO A 76 9.34 9.98 12.99
C PRO A 76 9.14 10.29 11.49
N LEU A 77 8.42 9.41 10.80
CA LEU A 77 8.01 9.60 9.41
C LEU A 77 6.56 10.07 9.37
N LEU A 78 6.22 10.95 8.41
CA LEU A 78 4.84 11.42 8.18
C LEU A 78 3.84 10.25 8.11
N LEU A 79 4.22 9.14 7.48
CA LEU A 79 3.38 7.94 7.34
C LEU A 79 3.04 7.23 8.67
N THR A 80 3.73 7.57 9.77
CA THR A 80 3.55 6.96 11.10
C THR A 80 3.09 7.98 12.14
N MET A 81 2.36 9.01 11.68
CA MET A 81 1.79 10.06 12.53
C MET A 81 0.27 10.04 12.36
N ASP A 82 -0.44 10.44 13.41
CA ASP A 82 -1.88 10.72 13.36
C ASP A 82 -2.11 12.24 13.50
N PRO A 83 -3.31 12.75 13.19
CA PRO A 83 -3.68 14.12 13.56
C PRO A 83 -3.57 14.35 15.09
N PRO A 84 -3.20 15.57 15.53
CA PRO A 84 -2.93 16.76 14.71
C PRO A 84 -1.53 16.83 14.08
N GLU A 85 -0.53 16.10 14.58
CA GLU A 85 0.87 16.21 14.13
C GLU A 85 1.03 15.87 12.65
N HIS A 86 0.30 14.84 12.17
CA HIS A 86 0.25 14.48 10.76
C HIS A 86 -0.25 15.65 9.90
N THR A 87 -1.31 16.34 10.34
CA THR A 87 -1.93 17.46 9.63
C THR A 87 -0.94 18.61 9.46
N ASP A 88 -0.25 18.97 10.54
CA ASP A 88 0.74 20.06 10.53
C ASP A 88 1.91 19.73 9.61
N MET A 89 2.50 18.55 9.75
CA MET A 89 3.62 18.10 8.92
C MET A 89 3.22 17.99 7.44
N ARG A 90 2.04 17.42 7.14
CA ARG A 90 1.50 17.33 5.78
C ARG A 90 1.29 18.72 5.17
N SER A 91 0.88 19.71 5.94
CA SER A 91 0.66 21.09 5.47
C SER A 91 1.96 21.75 4.97
N LEU A 92 3.11 21.42 5.57
CA LEU A 92 4.41 21.92 5.16
C LEU A 92 4.90 21.19 3.91
N ILE A 93 4.82 19.85 3.92
CA ILE A 93 5.30 19.01 2.82
C ILE A 93 4.48 19.21 1.55
N SER A 94 3.16 19.33 1.65
CA SER A 94 2.24 19.46 0.49
C SER A 94 2.54 20.67 -0.40
N ARG A 95 3.16 21.73 0.12
CA ARG A 95 3.64 22.90 -0.66
C ARG A 95 4.68 22.50 -1.71
N GLY A 96 5.40 21.41 -1.48
CA GLY A 96 6.32 20.75 -2.42
C GLY A 96 5.64 20.09 -3.62
N PHE A 97 4.40 19.62 -3.44
CA PHE A 97 3.72 18.69 -4.35
C PHE A 97 2.48 19.32 -5.00
N THR A 98 2.51 20.63 -5.29
CA THR A 98 1.40 21.29 -5.99
C THR A 98 1.33 20.83 -7.45
N PRO A 99 0.14 20.86 -8.10
CA PRO A 99 -0.01 20.46 -9.50
C PRO A 99 0.98 21.18 -10.43
N ARG A 100 1.22 22.48 -10.22
CA ARG A 100 2.19 23.27 -10.98
C ARG A 100 3.63 22.76 -10.81
N ARG A 101 4.05 22.43 -9.59
CA ARG A 101 5.41 21.91 -9.32
C ARG A 101 5.60 20.54 -9.93
N VAL A 102 4.59 19.66 -9.81
CA VAL A 102 4.60 18.33 -10.44
C VAL A 102 4.66 18.44 -11.97
N ALA A 103 3.85 19.30 -12.58
CA ALA A 103 3.87 19.53 -14.02
C ALA A 103 5.23 20.06 -14.53
N ALA A 104 5.88 20.94 -13.76
CA ALA A 104 7.21 21.44 -14.11
C ALA A 104 8.30 20.35 -14.13
N MET A 105 8.07 19.20 -13.47
CA MET A 105 9.01 18.07 -13.50
C MET A 105 8.85 17.20 -14.75
N GLU A 106 7.79 17.37 -15.54
CA GLU A 106 7.45 16.47 -16.65
C GLU A 106 8.56 16.37 -17.68
N GLU A 107 9.10 17.50 -18.13
CA GLU A 107 10.13 17.52 -19.18
C GLU A 107 11.41 16.81 -18.72
N GLN A 108 11.86 17.10 -17.49
CA GLN A 108 13.04 16.45 -16.90
C GLN A 108 12.84 14.95 -16.74
N MET A 109 11.69 14.52 -16.21
CA MET A 109 11.37 13.10 -16.04
C MET A 109 11.33 12.39 -17.40
N ARG A 110 10.69 13.00 -18.39
CA ARG A 110 10.63 12.49 -19.76
C ARG A 110 12.02 12.34 -20.38
N ALA A 111 12.90 13.33 -20.20
CA ALA A 111 14.27 13.26 -20.69
C ALA A 111 15.07 12.14 -20.01
N LEU A 112 14.95 11.98 -18.68
CA LEU A 112 15.60 10.89 -17.95
C LEU A 112 15.08 9.52 -18.41
N SER A 113 13.77 9.36 -18.55
CA SER A 113 13.17 8.12 -19.05
C SER A 113 13.69 7.77 -20.44
N ARG A 114 13.71 8.73 -21.39
CA ARG A 114 14.26 8.50 -22.74
C ARG A 114 15.72 8.08 -22.69
N LYS A 115 16.56 8.82 -21.95
CA LYS A 115 17.98 8.49 -21.79
C LYS A 115 18.20 7.06 -21.32
N HIS A 116 17.38 6.57 -20.39
CA HIS A 116 17.50 5.20 -19.88
C HIS A 116 16.93 4.16 -20.86
N LEU A 117 15.84 4.46 -21.56
CA LEU A 117 15.24 3.56 -22.56
C LEU A 117 16.07 3.44 -23.84
N ASP A 118 16.69 4.54 -24.31
CA ASP A 118 17.54 4.54 -25.50
C ASP A 118 18.72 3.57 -25.35
N ARG A 119 19.22 3.36 -24.12
CA ARG A 119 20.28 2.36 -23.83
C ARG A 119 19.87 0.93 -24.15
N PHE A 120 18.59 0.60 -23.99
CA PHE A 120 18.07 -0.74 -24.31
C PHE A 120 17.74 -0.86 -25.79
N ARG A 121 17.29 0.24 -26.42
CA ARG A 121 17.05 0.28 -27.87
C ARG A 121 18.30 -0.08 -28.67
N ASP A 122 19.46 0.45 -28.26
CA ASP A 122 20.71 0.22 -28.95
C ASP A 122 21.33 -1.16 -28.62
N ALA A 123 20.84 -1.84 -27.57
CA ALA A 123 21.29 -3.17 -27.13
C ALA A 123 20.49 -4.34 -27.73
N GLY A 124 19.36 -4.08 -28.40
CA GLY A 124 18.56 -5.12 -29.08
C GLY A 124 17.81 -6.09 -28.16
N THR A 125 17.70 -5.77 -26.87
CA THR A 125 16.91 -6.46 -25.83
C THR A 125 16.27 -5.44 -24.92
#